data_AF-B7PZE2-F1
#
_entry.id   AF-B7PZE2-F1
#
_cell.length_a   1.000
_cell.length_b   1.000
_cell.length_c   1.000
_cell.angle_alpha   90.00
_cell.angle_beta   90.00
_cell.angle_gamma   90.00
#
_symmetry.space_group_name_H-M   'P 1'
#
loop_
_entity.id
_entity.type
_entity.pdbx_description
1 polymer ?
#
loop_
_entity_poly.entity_id
_entity_poly.type
_entity_poly.pdbx_seq_one_letter_code
_entity_poly.pdbx_strand_id
1 'polypeptide(L)'
;MARKAKKKGTSGAATNYINRRKAIRKLQLSLKDFRRLCILKGIYPVEPKYRRHVNHGSSVHNTYYLLKDIQFLAHEPIIQKFRDFKVFIRKLRKALGKNERDTAEHIRNNEPVYRLDHIVKERYPTFVDALRDIDDALSMCYLFSTFPNGKVVKPTLVGLCRRVIVEFMHYVIETRALRKVFISIKGYYYQAEIMGQTITWIVPHNFSFRQPVDVDFKIMVTFADFYVTLMGCINYKLYHTLNLHYPPKLQHEVVEDNSNADDEDDTSEDDLTITHQIADRPLLKKRYINRYYVQPQWVYDCINFRRLLPVEDYFLGEELPPHLSPFVEEKEGDYVPPDKLDMLQGRRRARDEESEDEGIEEEGLEEEEDSGEESGEENDDDEGDDDDEEDDEGEELEKEHLSRKVQAAKRKATADRKAAPNKEEEGGSKKAKMAVQAGVVVKEDPAKAAQKQKSEEKRLAVMMIPKKHKKLYEKIVFGQKRRAREVGAPLPFPPHTHI
;
A
#
# COMPACT_ATOMS: atom_id res chain seq x y z
N MET A 1 39.06 -49.82 -14.08
CA MET A 1 37.59 -49.77 -13.99
C MET A 1 37.08 -48.55 -14.76
N ALA A 2 36.34 -48.74 -15.85
CA ALA A 2 35.79 -47.62 -16.62
C ALA A 2 34.70 -46.89 -15.80
N ARG A 3 34.84 -45.57 -15.62
CA ARG A 3 33.82 -44.74 -14.96
C ARG A 3 32.52 -44.81 -15.76
N LYS A 4 31.47 -45.35 -15.15
CA LYS A 4 30.11 -45.40 -15.71
C LYS A 4 29.70 -44.00 -16.19
N ALA A 5 29.23 -43.88 -17.43
CA ALA A 5 28.80 -42.59 -18.00
C ALA A 5 27.71 -41.97 -17.13
N LYS A 6 27.91 -40.71 -16.70
CA LYS A 6 26.93 -39.98 -15.89
C LYS A 6 25.73 -39.63 -16.76
N LYS A 7 24.51 -39.83 -16.24
CA LYS A 7 23.28 -39.44 -16.94
C LYS A 7 23.23 -37.91 -17.10
N LYS A 8 22.78 -37.43 -18.25
CA LYS A 8 22.63 -35.99 -18.52
C LYS A 8 21.66 -35.37 -17.51
N GLY A 9 22.05 -34.25 -16.91
CA GLY A 9 21.25 -33.55 -15.89
C GLY A 9 21.37 -34.09 -14.46
N THR A 10 22.16 -35.14 -14.19
CA THR A 10 22.37 -35.65 -12.82
C THR A 10 23.59 -35.05 -12.12
N SER A 11 24.30 -34.11 -12.75
CA SER A 11 25.42 -33.38 -12.15
C SER A 11 25.59 -31.99 -12.77
N GLY A 12 26.06 -31.03 -11.98
CA GLY A 12 26.35 -29.66 -12.42
C GLY A 12 25.25 -28.67 -12.04
N ALA A 13 25.15 -27.55 -12.76
CA ALA A 13 24.19 -26.49 -12.45
C ALA A 13 22.74 -27.00 -12.38
N ALA A 14 22.38 -28.02 -13.17
CA ALA A 14 21.04 -28.61 -13.21
C ALA A 14 20.58 -29.20 -11.86
N THR A 15 21.50 -29.66 -10.99
CA THR A 15 21.12 -30.22 -9.67
C THR A 15 20.92 -29.15 -8.60
N ASN A 16 21.39 -27.91 -8.85
CA ASN A 16 21.31 -26.84 -7.85
C ASN A 16 19.95 -26.17 -7.82
N TYR A 17 19.16 -26.32 -8.88
CA TYR A 17 17.86 -25.67 -9.02
C TYR A 17 16.72 -26.70 -9.02
N ILE A 18 15.57 -26.26 -8.52
CA ILE A 18 14.32 -27.02 -8.54
C ILE A 18 13.20 -26.10 -9.02
N ASN A 19 12.40 -26.58 -9.97
CA ASN A 19 11.24 -25.83 -10.45
C ASN A 19 10.16 -25.77 -9.34
N ARG A 20 9.44 -24.65 -9.23
CA ARG A 20 8.29 -24.41 -8.34
C ARG A 20 7.38 -25.63 -8.20
N ARG A 21 6.88 -26.20 -9.31
CA ARG A 21 5.97 -27.38 -9.27
C ARG A 21 6.61 -28.61 -8.61
N LYS A 22 7.93 -28.80 -8.75
CA LYS A 22 8.67 -29.89 -8.09
C LYS A 22 8.92 -29.57 -6.61
N ALA A 23 9.19 -28.31 -6.27
CA ALA A 23 9.39 -27.86 -4.88
C ALA A 23 8.12 -28.05 -4.05
N ILE A 24 6.96 -27.64 -4.58
CA ILE A 24 5.64 -27.80 -3.95
C ILE A 24 5.35 -29.28 -3.67
N ARG A 25 5.53 -30.15 -4.67
CA ARG A 25 5.38 -31.61 -4.51
C ARG A 25 6.32 -32.20 -3.49
N LYS A 26 7.58 -31.73 -3.42
CA LYS A 26 8.58 -32.22 -2.46
C LYS A 26 8.21 -31.84 -1.02
N LEU A 27 7.68 -30.64 -0.80
CA LEU A 27 7.27 -30.16 0.52
C LEU A 27 5.86 -30.63 0.94
N GLN A 28 5.06 -31.16 -0.01
CA GLN A 28 3.69 -31.58 0.20
C GLN A 28 2.80 -30.45 0.75
N LEU A 29 2.95 -29.26 0.17
CA LEU A 29 2.19 -28.05 0.51
C LEU A 29 1.31 -27.64 -0.67
N SER A 30 0.29 -26.81 -0.42
CA SER A 30 -0.44 -26.14 -1.51
C SER A 30 0.38 -24.94 -2.00
N LEU A 31 0.04 -24.39 -3.18
CA LEU A 31 0.71 -23.22 -3.74
C LEU A 31 0.66 -22.01 -2.79
N LYS A 32 -0.50 -21.76 -2.16
CA LYS A 32 -0.71 -20.69 -1.18
C LYS A 32 0.18 -20.84 0.06
N ASP A 33 0.22 -22.03 0.65
CA ASP A 33 1.05 -22.32 1.82
C ASP A 33 2.55 -22.26 1.47
N PHE A 34 2.92 -22.72 0.28
CA PHE A 34 4.29 -22.65 -0.23
C PHE A 34 4.74 -21.20 -0.42
N ARG A 35 3.93 -20.35 -1.07
CA ARG A 35 4.22 -18.92 -1.22
C ARG A 35 4.37 -18.24 0.15
N ARG A 36 3.43 -18.49 1.07
CA ARG A 36 3.49 -17.96 2.45
C ARG A 36 4.78 -18.36 3.15
N LEU A 37 5.16 -19.64 3.08
CA LEU A 37 6.39 -20.12 3.71
C LEU A 37 7.64 -19.47 3.12
N CYS A 38 7.69 -19.32 1.79
CA CYS A 38 8.81 -18.66 1.11
C CYS A 38 8.94 -17.20 1.56
N ILE A 39 7.83 -16.48 1.68
CA ILE A 39 7.81 -15.08 2.15
C ILE A 39 8.33 -14.98 3.59
N LEU A 40 7.82 -15.82 4.49
CA LEU A 40 8.23 -15.82 5.89
C LEU A 40 9.74 -16.08 6.05
N LYS A 41 10.30 -17.01 5.28
CA LYS A 41 11.73 -17.34 5.32
C LYS A 41 12.63 -16.45 4.46
N GLY A 42 12.05 -15.57 3.63
CA GLY A 42 12.84 -14.76 2.69
C GLY A 42 13.52 -15.59 1.60
N ILE A 43 12.84 -16.62 1.07
CA ILE A 43 13.34 -17.42 -0.05
C ILE A 43 12.69 -16.92 -1.33
N TYR A 44 13.52 -16.49 -2.26
CA TYR A 44 13.11 -15.87 -3.51
C TYR A 44 13.38 -16.81 -4.71
N PRO A 45 12.61 -16.69 -5.79
CA PRO A 45 12.95 -17.31 -7.06
C PRO A 45 14.34 -16.85 -7.55
N VAL A 46 15.08 -17.76 -8.18
CA VAL A 46 16.42 -17.49 -8.72
C VAL A 46 16.47 -17.88 -10.18
N GLU A 47 16.99 -16.99 -11.03
CA GLU A 47 17.22 -17.31 -12.44
C GLU A 47 18.50 -18.14 -12.62
N PRO A 48 18.42 -19.33 -13.24
CA PRO A 48 19.60 -20.15 -13.48
C PRO A 48 20.43 -19.58 -14.65
N LYS A 49 21.75 -19.44 -14.44
CA LYS A 49 22.70 -18.96 -15.47
C LYS A 49 22.60 -19.69 -16.81
N TYR A 50 22.28 -20.99 -16.80
CA TYR A 50 22.14 -21.82 -18.00
C TYR A 50 20.76 -22.50 -18.06
N ARG A 51 19.72 -21.73 -18.40
CA ARG A 51 18.31 -22.17 -18.44
C ARG A 51 18.08 -23.51 -19.15
N ARG A 52 18.60 -23.66 -20.38
CA ARG A 52 18.43 -24.89 -21.18
C ARG A 52 19.01 -26.15 -20.51
N HIS A 53 20.08 -26.01 -19.74
CA HIS A 53 20.70 -27.14 -19.04
C HIS A 53 19.87 -27.61 -17.85
N VAL A 54 19.25 -26.67 -17.13
CA VAL A 54 18.37 -26.95 -15.98
C VAL A 54 17.03 -27.50 -16.44
N ASN A 55 16.52 -27.01 -17.56
CA ASN A 55 15.23 -27.42 -18.11
C ASN A 55 15.31 -28.61 -19.09
N HIS A 56 16.35 -29.44 -18.97
CA HIS A 56 16.56 -30.63 -19.81
C HIS A 56 16.42 -30.37 -21.34
N GLY A 57 16.80 -29.18 -21.81
CA GLY A 57 16.74 -28.78 -23.22
C GLY A 57 15.55 -27.91 -23.61
N SER A 58 14.55 -27.73 -22.74
CA SER A 58 13.40 -26.86 -23.02
C SER A 58 13.72 -25.37 -22.77
N SER A 59 13.20 -24.48 -23.61
CA SER A 59 13.37 -23.03 -23.49
C SER A 59 12.29 -22.34 -22.64
N VAL A 60 11.25 -23.08 -22.23
CA VAL A 60 10.10 -22.56 -21.49
C VAL A 60 10.54 -21.84 -20.22
N HIS A 61 10.00 -20.63 -20.02
CA HIS A 61 10.25 -19.84 -18.82
C HIS A 61 9.59 -20.52 -17.62
N ASN A 62 10.39 -20.88 -16.63
CA ASN A 62 9.94 -21.54 -15.42
C ASN A 62 10.53 -20.83 -14.21
N THR A 63 9.76 -20.75 -13.13
CA THR A 63 10.24 -20.24 -11.86
C THR A 63 11.09 -21.30 -11.15
N TYR A 64 12.35 -20.99 -10.89
CA TYR A 64 13.28 -21.88 -10.20
C TYR A 64 13.60 -21.37 -8.79
N TYR A 65 13.87 -22.31 -7.89
CA TYR A 65 14.39 -22.07 -6.55
C TYR A 65 15.68 -22.86 -6.37
N LEU A 66 16.52 -22.47 -5.42
CA LEU A 66 17.69 -23.25 -5.06
C LEU A 66 17.27 -24.51 -4.28
N LEU A 67 17.86 -25.65 -4.63
CA LEU A 67 17.55 -26.92 -3.99
C LEU A 67 17.92 -26.92 -2.49
N LYS A 68 19.00 -26.21 -2.14
CA LYS A 68 19.45 -26.03 -0.75
C LYS A 68 18.40 -25.32 0.09
N ASP A 69 17.81 -24.26 -0.44
CA ASP A 69 16.79 -23.47 0.26
C ASP A 69 15.51 -24.27 0.47
N ILE A 70 15.09 -25.04 -0.55
CA ILE A 70 13.93 -25.94 -0.41
C ILE A 70 14.20 -27.07 0.60
N GLN A 71 15.44 -27.55 0.68
CA GLN A 71 15.81 -28.54 1.69
C GLN A 71 15.81 -27.92 3.10
N PHE A 72 16.26 -26.68 3.24
CA PHE A 72 16.17 -25.92 4.48
C PHE A 72 14.71 -25.71 4.90
N LEU A 73 13.81 -25.34 3.97
CA LEU A 73 12.37 -25.24 4.22
C LEU A 73 11.76 -26.54 4.73
N ALA A 74 12.23 -27.69 4.25
CA ALA A 74 11.65 -28.98 4.61
C ALA A 74 11.76 -29.30 6.11
N HIS A 75 12.71 -28.67 6.81
CA HIS A 75 12.92 -28.83 8.25
C HIS A 75 12.18 -27.80 9.10
N GLU A 76 11.40 -26.89 8.48
CA GLU A 76 10.77 -25.80 9.19
C GLU A 76 9.53 -26.23 10.00
N PRO A 77 9.45 -25.93 11.31
CA PRO A 77 8.32 -26.34 12.16
C PRO A 77 6.97 -25.72 11.77
N ILE A 78 6.96 -24.57 11.08
CA ILE A 78 5.72 -23.93 10.59
C ILE A 78 4.95 -24.85 9.63
N ILE A 79 5.65 -25.71 8.87
CA ILE A 79 5.01 -26.69 7.99
C ILE A 79 4.04 -27.57 8.78
N GLN A 80 4.45 -28.01 9.98
CA GLN A 80 3.58 -28.82 10.81
C GLN A 80 2.34 -28.04 11.28
N LYS A 81 2.49 -26.74 11.58
CA LYS A 81 1.35 -25.88 11.93
C LYS A 81 0.37 -25.69 10.77
N PHE A 82 0.84 -25.59 9.53
CA PHE A 82 -0.04 -25.55 8.36
C PHE A 82 -0.83 -26.85 8.20
N ARG A 83 -0.20 -28.00 8.47
CA ARG A 83 -0.88 -29.31 8.48
C ARG A 83 -1.91 -29.40 9.60
N ASP A 84 -1.56 -28.96 10.81
CA ASP A 84 -2.47 -28.92 11.95
C ASP A 84 -3.70 -28.03 11.65
N PHE A 85 -3.49 -26.90 10.98
CA PHE A 85 -4.54 -25.99 10.55
C PHE A 85 -5.49 -26.63 9.53
N LYS A 86 -4.96 -27.39 8.56
CA LYS A 86 -5.80 -28.18 7.61
C LYS A 86 -6.62 -29.25 8.34
N VAL A 87 -6.03 -29.93 9.31
CA VAL A 87 -6.76 -30.90 10.15
C VAL A 87 -7.85 -30.21 10.95
N PHE A 88 -7.56 -29.04 11.53
CA PHE A 88 -8.53 -28.21 12.24
C PHE A 88 -9.71 -27.82 11.34
N ILE A 89 -9.46 -27.33 10.11
CA ILE A 89 -10.54 -26.99 9.16
C ILE A 89 -11.40 -28.21 8.85
N ARG A 90 -10.80 -29.39 8.59
CA ARG A 90 -11.55 -30.62 8.30
C ARG A 90 -12.42 -31.06 9.49
N LYS A 91 -11.90 -30.96 10.72
CA LYS A 91 -12.66 -31.26 11.95
C LYS A 91 -13.82 -30.28 12.14
N LEU A 92 -13.57 -28.99 11.92
CA LEU A 92 -14.59 -27.94 12.03
C LEU A 92 -15.69 -28.14 10.98
N ARG A 93 -15.34 -28.41 9.72
CA ARG A 93 -16.30 -28.72 8.64
C ARG A 93 -17.15 -29.94 8.98
N LYS A 94 -16.55 -30.99 9.55
CA LYS A 94 -17.26 -32.20 9.98
C LYS A 94 -18.25 -31.91 11.13
N ALA A 95 -17.86 -31.15 12.15
CA ALA A 95 -18.74 -30.78 13.26
C ALA A 95 -19.92 -29.90 12.79
N LEU A 96 -19.64 -28.93 11.93
CA LEU A 96 -20.67 -28.05 11.35
C LEU A 96 -21.63 -28.79 10.41
N GLY A 97 -21.12 -29.72 9.59
CA GLY A 97 -21.95 -30.58 8.74
C GLY A 97 -22.86 -31.53 9.52
N LYS A 98 -22.42 -31.97 10.71
CA LYS A 98 -23.23 -32.73 11.66
C LYS A 98 -24.14 -31.87 12.55
N ASN A 99 -24.05 -30.54 12.42
CA ASN A 99 -24.80 -29.57 13.21
C ASN A 99 -24.53 -29.64 14.74
N GLU A 100 -23.35 -30.14 15.14
CA GLU A 100 -22.89 -30.20 16.53
C GLU A 100 -22.30 -28.84 16.93
N ARG A 101 -23.13 -27.97 17.52
CA ARG A 101 -22.76 -26.57 17.82
C ARG A 101 -21.66 -26.44 18.88
N ASP A 102 -21.80 -27.15 19.99
CA ASP A 102 -20.87 -27.04 21.12
C ASP A 102 -19.48 -27.55 20.76
N THR A 103 -19.42 -28.69 20.05
CA THR A 103 -18.17 -29.24 19.52
C THR A 103 -17.51 -28.28 18.53
N ALA A 104 -18.29 -27.65 17.65
CA ALA A 104 -17.77 -26.68 16.69
C ALA A 104 -17.19 -25.42 17.37
N GLU A 105 -17.83 -24.94 18.43
CA GLU A 105 -17.32 -23.81 19.22
C GLU A 105 -16.05 -24.17 19.99
N HIS A 106 -16.01 -25.34 20.62
CA HIS A 106 -14.79 -25.82 21.28
C HIS A 106 -13.62 -25.99 20.31
N ILE A 107 -13.89 -26.51 19.10
CA ILE A 107 -12.87 -26.58 18.05
C ILE A 107 -12.42 -25.16 17.71
N ARG A 108 -13.33 -24.24 17.41
CA ARG A 108 -13.02 -22.86 17.02
C ARG A 108 -12.16 -22.11 18.04
N ASN A 109 -12.40 -22.32 19.34
CA ASN A 109 -11.59 -21.72 20.40
C ASN A 109 -10.16 -22.29 20.46
N ASN A 110 -9.95 -23.51 19.95
CA ASN A 110 -8.66 -24.18 19.84
C ASN A 110 -8.04 -24.03 18.43
N GLU A 111 -8.18 -22.85 17.82
CA GLU A 111 -7.56 -22.55 16.53
C GLU A 111 -6.02 -22.65 16.64
N PRO A 112 -5.35 -23.45 15.77
CA PRO A 112 -3.90 -23.53 15.77
C PRO A 112 -3.27 -22.20 15.31
N VAL A 113 -2.62 -21.49 16.24
CA VAL A 113 -1.84 -20.29 15.94
C VAL A 113 -0.35 -20.64 15.89
N TYR A 114 0.34 -20.14 14.88
CA TYR A 114 1.80 -20.23 14.79
C TYR A 114 2.43 -18.87 15.16
N ARG A 115 3.63 -18.90 15.72
CA ARG A 115 4.39 -17.70 16.10
C ARG A 115 5.55 -17.50 15.14
N LEU A 116 5.86 -16.24 14.81
CA LEU A 116 6.93 -15.89 13.87
C LEU A 116 8.25 -15.49 14.56
N ASP A 117 8.27 -15.42 15.89
CA ASP A 117 9.41 -14.96 16.68
C ASP A 117 10.74 -15.68 16.36
N HIS A 118 10.67 -17.00 16.13
CA HIS A 118 11.85 -17.81 15.80
C HIS A 118 12.38 -17.50 14.40
N ILE A 119 11.50 -17.24 13.43
CA ILE A 119 11.87 -16.85 12.07
C ILE A 119 12.55 -15.49 12.07
N VAL A 120 12.00 -14.52 12.81
CA VAL A 120 12.58 -13.18 12.91
C VAL A 120 14.02 -13.27 13.43
N LYS A 121 14.27 -14.04 14.50
CA LYS A 121 15.61 -14.23 15.07
C LYS A 121 16.58 -14.96 14.15
N GLU A 122 16.10 -15.90 13.34
CA GLU A 122 16.95 -16.62 12.39
C GLU A 122 17.31 -15.77 11.18
N ARG A 123 16.34 -14.98 10.67
CA ARG A 123 16.55 -14.08 9.53
C ARG A 123 17.42 -12.88 9.89
N TYR A 124 17.29 -12.38 11.13
CA TYR A 124 18.05 -11.25 11.65
C TYR A 124 18.84 -11.65 12.91
N PRO A 125 20.04 -12.24 12.75
CA PRO A 125 20.86 -12.68 13.87
C PRO A 125 21.29 -11.52 14.77
N THR A 126 21.53 -10.34 14.19
CA THR A 126 21.87 -9.13 14.94
C THR A 126 20.72 -8.12 14.88
N PHE A 127 20.67 -7.26 15.89
CA PHE A 127 19.66 -6.20 15.94
C PHE A 127 19.88 -5.11 14.89
N VAL A 128 21.14 -4.85 14.52
CA VAL A 128 21.46 -3.86 13.49
C VAL A 128 20.97 -4.36 12.12
N ASP A 129 21.08 -5.67 11.85
CA ASP A 129 20.53 -6.25 10.62
C ASP A 129 19.00 -6.07 10.55
N ALA A 130 18.30 -6.25 11.67
CA ALA A 130 16.86 -5.99 11.74
C ALA A 130 16.50 -4.51 11.54
N LEU A 131 17.32 -3.58 12.04
CA LEU A 131 17.12 -2.14 11.85
C LEU A 131 17.37 -1.68 10.40
N ARG A 132 18.19 -2.39 9.63
CA ARG A 132 18.46 -2.05 8.22
C ARG A 132 17.28 -2.34 7.30
N ASP A 133 16.50 -3.38 7.60
CA ASP A 133 15.33 -3.81 6.81
C ASP A 133 14.00 -3.24 7.35
N ILE A 134 14.04 -2.30 8.31
CA ILE A 134 12.85 -1.78 8.97
C ILE A 134 12.08 -0.76 8.11
N ASP A 135 12.74 -0.16 7.12
CA ASP A 135 12.19 0.83 6.19
C ASP A 135 11.00 0.30 5.38
N ASP A 136 11.17 -0.89 4.79
CA ASP A 136 10.12 -1.62 4.07
C ASP A 136 8.98 -2.01 5.02
N ALA A 137 9.32 -2.48 6.22
CA ALA A 137 8.36 -2.89 7.23
C ALA A 137 7.47 -1.70 7.68
N LEU A 138 8.09 -0.55 7.95
CA LEU A 138 7.39 0.68 8.32
C LEU A 138 6.45 1.14 7.21
N SER A 139 6.97 1.26 5.99
CA SER A 139 6.22 1.74 4.82
C SER A 139 4.99 0.86 4.54
N MET A 140 5.16 -0.47 4.65
CA MET A 140 4.07 -1.44 4.52
C MET A 140 3.06 -1.34 5.68
N CYS A 141 3.52 -1.23 6.92
CA CYS A 141 2.61 -1.06 8.06
C CYS A 141 1.78 0.22 7.92
N TYR A 142 2.39 1.33 7.51
CA TYR A 142 1.68 2.59 7.25
C TYR A 142 0.62 2.43 6.15
N LEU A 143 0.97 1.78 5.03
CA LEU A 143 0.00 1.50 3.97
C LEU A 143 -1.18 0.65 4.47
N PHE A 144 -0.93 -0.40 5.24
CA PHE A 144 -1.99 -1.23 5.80
C PHE A 144 -2.85 -0.51 6.85
N SER A 145 -2.31 0.52 7.50
CA SER A 145 -3.04 1.31 8.50
C SER A 145 -4.13 2.19 7.89
N THR A 146 -3.99 2.56 6.61
CA THR A 146 -4.96 3.38 5.86
C THR A 146 -6.07 2.56 5.22
N PHE A 147 -5.88 1.25 5.07
CA PHE A 147 -6.87 0.39 4.44
C PHE A 147 -8.19 0.34 5.23
N PRO A 148 -9.34 0.43 4.54
CA PRO A 148 -10.63 0.20 5.16
C PRO A 148 -10.81 -1.27 5.53
N ASN A 149 -11.78 -1.55 6.38
CA ASN A 149 -12.13 -2.92 6.79
C ASN A 149 -12.56 -3.74 5.56
N GLY A 150 -11.71 -4.67 5.14
CA GLY A 150 -11.93 -5.54 3.99
C GLY A 150 -12.20 -6.99 4.38
N LYS A 151 -12.48 -7.82 3.37
CA LYS A 151 -12.60 -9.28 3.54
C LYS A 151 -11.24 -9.97 3.67
N VAL A 152 -10.27 -9.56 2.84
CA VAL A 152 -8.93 -10.14 2.79
C VAL A 152 -8.06 -9.59 3.93
N VAL A 153 -8.11 -8.27 4.13
CA VAL A 153 -7.37 -7.59 5.19
C VAL A 153 -8.20 -7.60 6.48
N LYS A 154 -7.76 -8.40 7.46
CA LYS A 154 -8.45 -8.51 8.75
C LYS A 154 -8.31 -7.21 9.56
N PRO A 155 -9.38 -6.72 10.21
CA PRO A 155 -9.31 -5.54 11.07
C PRO A 155 -8.29 -5.68 12.22
N THR A 156 -8.07 -6.90 12.69
CA THR A 156 -7.06 -7.19 13.72
C THR A 156 -5.65 -6.84 13.26
N LEU A 157 -5.32 -7.15 11.99
CA LEU A 157 -4.00 -6.83 11.43
C LEU A 157 -3.82 -5.32 11.26
N VAL A 158 -4.85 -4.63 10.77
CA VAL A 158 -4.85 -3.15 10.65
C VAL A 158 -4.64 -2.49 12.02
N GLY A 159 -5.34 -2.97 13.05
CA GLY A 159 -5.17 -2.50 14.42
C GLY A 159 -3.76 -2.74 14.97
N LEU A 160 -3.17 -3.90 14.69
CA LEU A 160 -1.79 -4.20 15.06
C LEU A 160 -0.78 -3.30 14.34
N CYS A 161 -0.94 -3.07 13.03
CA CYS A 161 -0.10 -2.13 12.27
C CYS A 161 -0.16 -0.73 12.89
N ARG A 162 -1.36 -0.20 13.17
CA ARG A 162 -1.52 1.12 13.82
C ARG A 162 -0.83 1.19 15.17
N ARG A 163 -1.02 0.17 16.00
CA ARG A 163 -0.37 0.09 17.32
C ARG A 163 1.15 0.15 17.21
N VAL A 164 1.73 -0.70 16.37
CA VAL A 164 3.18 -0.82 16.20
C VAL A 164 3.79 0.46 15.62
N ILE A 165 3.08 1.14 14.72
CA ILE A 165 3.46 2.45 14.19
C ILE A 165 3.52 3.50 15.30
N VAL A 166 2.46 3.59 16.13
CA VAL A 166 2.40 4.57 17.21
C VAL A 166 3.50 4.33 18.23
N GLU A 167 3.76 3.06 18.58
CA GLU A 167 4.88 2.66 19.44
C GLU A 167 6.24 3.12 18.85
N PHE A 168 6.45 2.92 17.54
CA PHE A 168 7.68 3.37 16.89
C PHE A 168 7.80 4.90 16.84
N MET A 169 6.72 5.61 16.49
CA MET A 169 6.69 7.07 16.47
C MET A 169 6.98 7.67 17.84
N HIS A 170 6.39 7.11 18.90
CA HIS A 170 6.66 7.53 20.27
C HIS A 170 8.15 7.39 20.61
N TYR A 171 8.80 6.28 20.23
CA TYR A 171 10.23 6.13 20.39
C TYR A 171 11.03 7.22 19.66
N VAL A 172 10.69 7.51 18.40
CA VAL A 172 11.38 8.55 17.60
C VAL A 172 11.20 9.95 18.20
N ILE A 173 10.01 10.25 18.75
CA ILE A 173 9.71 11.51 19.42
C ILE A 173 10.54 11.65 20.71
N GLU A 174 10.53 10.62 21.56
CA GLU A 174 11.26 10.63 22.84
C GLU A 174 12.77 10.77 22.65
N THR A 175 13.31 10.08 21.64
CA THR A 175 14.74 10.16 21.30
C THR A 175 15.14 11.40 20.49
N ARG A 176 14.17 12.15 19.97
CA ARG A 176 14.39 13.28 19.05
C ARG A 176 15.31 12.90 17.88
N ALA A 177 15.10 11.70 17.34
CA ALA A 177 15.98 11.06 16.35
C ALA A 177 15.70 11.49 14.90
N LEU A 178 14.63 12.26 14.64
CA LEU A 178 14.25 12.71 13.30
C LEU A 178 15.31 13.67 12.72
N ARG A 179 15.76 13.41 11.48
CA ARG A 179 16.86 14.13 10.82
C ARG A 179 16.46 14.86 9.55
N LYS A 180 15.63 14.24 8.71
CA LYS A 180 15.19 14.82 7.44
C LYS A 180 13.70 14.53 7.23
N VAL A 181 13.00 15.46 6.60
CA VAL A 181 11.59 15.32 6.23
C VAL A 181 11.38 15.87 4.84
N PHE A 182 10.58 15.19 4.03
CA PHE A 182 10.23 15.65 2.70
C PHE A 182 8.77 15.35 2.40
N ILE A 183 8.10 16.28 1.74
CA ILE A 183 6.72 16.09 1.28
C ILE A 183 6.77 15.89 -0.22
N SER A 184 6.11 14.84 -0.68
CA SER A 184 5.93 14.55 -2.09
C SER A 184 4.45 14.33 -2.39
N ILE A 185 4.15 14.23 -3.68
CA ILE A 185 2.83 13.82 -4.19
C ILE A 185 2.45 12.42 -3.67
N LYS A 186 3.44 11.53 -3.46
CA LYS A 186 3.20 10.17 -2.94
C LYS A 186 2.86 10.12 -1.46
N GLY A 187 3.38 11.06 -0.67
CA GLY A 187 3.32 11.02 0.79
C GLY A 187 4.43 11.81 1.46
N TYR A 188 4.59 11.58 2.75
CA TYR A 188 5.60 12.16 3.61
C TYR A 188 6.76 11.18 3.77
N TYR A 189 7.98 11.61 3.46
CA TYR A 189 9.20 10.86 3.73
C TYR A 189 9.81 11.38 5.01
N TYR A 190 10.11 10.47 5.93
CA TYR A 190 10.81 10.76 7.17
C TYR A 190 12.11 9.98 7.18
N GLN A 191 13.16 10.61 7.71
CA GLN A 191 14.40 9.93 8.01
C GLN A 191 14.79 10.16 9.45
N ALA A 192 15.04 9.07 10.18
CA ALA A 192 15.54 9.12 11.55
C ALA A 192 16.85 8.35 11.67
N GLU A 193 17.68 8.77 12.62
CA GLU A 193 18.95 8.14 12.92
C GLU A 193 18.83 7.35 14.24
N ILE A 194 18.80 6.03 14.14
CA ILE A 194 18.62 5.13 15.29
C ILE A 194 19.85 4.22 15.38
N MET A 195 20.58 4.30 16.49
CA MET A 195 21.78 3.49 16.74
C MET A 195 22.82 3.53 15.60
N GLY A 196 23.00 4.69 14.97
CA GLY A 196 23.94 4.88 13.85
C GLY A 196 23.46 4.30 12.51
N GLN A 197 22.21 3.84 12.42
CA GLN A 197 21.57 3.50 11.15
C GLN A 197 20.56 4.59 10.76
N THR A 198 20.64 5.06 9.52
CA THR A 198 19.68 6.00 8.95
C THR A 198 18.51 5.23 8.36
N ILE A 199 17.34 5.37 8.95
CA ILE A 199 16.12 4.69 8.52
C ILE A 199 15.26 5.72 7.81
N THR A 200 14.86 5.42 6.57
CA THR A 200 14.00 6.31 5.76
C THR A 200 12.71 5.56 5.44
N TRP A 201 11.55 6.13 5.75
CA TRP A 201 10.26 5.50 5.46
C TRP A 201 9.27 6.51 4.89
N ILE A 202 8.27 5.99 4.19
CA ILE A 202 7.18 6.79 3.62
C ILE A 202 5.87 6.57 4.37
N VAL A 203 5.20 7.68 4.67
CA VAL A 203 3.82 7.71 5.15
C VAL A 203 2.93 8.19 4.00
N PRO A 204 2.04 7.35 3.47
CA PRO A 204 1.17 7.75 2.38
C PRO A 204 0.18 8.84 2.84
N HIS A 205 -0.23 9.71 1.92
CA HIS A 205 -1.34 10.63 2.18
C HIS A 205 -2.62 9.85 2.47
N ASN A 206 -3.42 10.35 3.42
CA ASN A 206 -4.70 9.74 3.79
C ASN A 206 -5.79 10.01 2.75
N PHE A 207 -5.64 9.42 1.56
CA PHE A 207 -6.66 9.42 0.52
C PHE A 207 -7.63 8.25 0.67
N SER A 208 -8.80 8.39 0.06
CA SER A 208 -9.76 7.29 0.00
C SER A 208 -9.17 6.13 -0.80
N PHE A 209 -9.01 4.99 -0.15
CA PHE A 209 -8.44 3.81 -0.77
C PHE A 209 -9.39 3.23 -1.82
N ARG A 210 -8.91 3.09 -3.05
CA ARG A 210 -9.54 2.28 -4.09
C ARG A 210 -8.69 1.04 -4.30
N GLN A 211 -9.27 -0.13 -4.07
CA GLN A 211 -8.55 -1.40 -4.22
C GLN A 211 -8.20 -1.63 -5.70
N PRO A 212 -6.91 -1.65 -6.08
CA PRO A 212 -6.50 -2.06 -7.41
C PRO A 212 -6.79 -3.55 -7.63
N VAL A 213 -7.21 -3.91 -8.85
CA VAL A 213 -7.53 -5.31 -9.21
C VAL A 213 -6.24 -6.12 -9.44
N ASP A 214 -5.16 -5.46 -9.83
CA ASP A 214 -3.91 -6.09 -10.27
C ASP A 214 -2.97 -6.50 -9.11
N VAL A 215 -3.37 -6.27 -7.85
CA VAL A 215 -2.53 -6.51 -6.67
C VAL A 215 -3.07 -7.69 -5.85
N ASP A 216 -2.22 -8.69 -5.63
CA ASP A 216 -2.53 -9.81 -4.76
C ASP A 216 -2.36 -9.44 -3.27
N PHE A 217 -3.48 -9.10 -2.63
CA PHE A 217 -3.53 -8.79 -1.21
C PHE A 217 -3.24 -10.00 -0.32
N LYS A 218 -3.43 -11.25 -0.78
CA LYS A 218 -3.13 -12.44 0.03
C LYS A 218 -1.63 -12.52 0.29
N ILE A 219 -0.81 -12.21 -0.72
CA ILE A 219 0.65 -12.11 -0.57
C ILE A 219 1.00 -10.94 0.36
N MET A 220 0.45 -9.76 0.14
CA MET A 220 0.75 -8.56 0.92
C MET A 220 0.41 -8.75 2.41
N VAL A 221 -0.69 -9.44 2.73
CA VAL A 221 -1.06 -9.77 4.12
C VAL A 221 0.01 -10.64 4.80
N THR A 222 0.61 -11.60 4.08
CA THR A 222 1.66 -12.44 4.66
C THR A 222 2.95 -11.65 4.96
N PHE A 223 3.28 -10.66 4.13
CA PHE A 223 4.35 -9.70 4.43
C PHE A 223 4.01 -8.84 5.64
N ALA A 224 2.80 -8.27 5.68
CA ALA A 224 2.35 -7.45 6.80
C ALA A 224 2.35 -8.22 8.14
N ASP A 225 1.89 -9.49 8.15
CA ASP A 225 1.96 -10.35 9.34
C ASP A 225 3.40 -10.52 9.86
N PHE A 226 4.36 -10.72 8.95
CA PHE A 226 5.77 -10.83 9.29
C PHE A 226 6.34 -9.50 9.81
N TYR A 227 6.09 -8.40 9.10
CA TYR A 227 6.59 -7.07 9.46
C TYR A 227 6.03 -6.56 10.78
N VAL A 228 4.77 -6.82 11.10
CA VAL A 228 4.20 -6.51 12.43
C VAL A 228 4.95 -7.24 13.53
N THR A 229 5.31 -8.51 13.32
CA THR A 229 6.08 -9.27 14.32
C THR A 229 7.52 -8.75 14.44
N LEU A 230 8.18 -8.47 13.31
CA LEU A 230 9.52 -7.89 13.25
C LEU A 230 9.57 -6.56 14.01
N MET A 231 8.68 -5.64 13.67
CA MET A 231 8.56 -4.34 14.31
C MET A 231 8.24 -4.46 15.80
N GLY A 232 7.37 -5.39 16.21
CA GLY A 232 7.09 -5.65 17.62
C GLY A 232 8.33 -6.10 18.40
N CYS A 233 9.18 -6.96 17.81
CA CYS A 233 10.46 -7.34 18.39
C CYS A 233 11.45 -6.16 18.45
N ILE A 234 11.45 -5.31 17.43
CA ILE A 234 12.32 -4.12 17.38
C ILE A 234 11.91 -3.11 18.44
N ASN A 235 10.63 -2.71 18.47
CA ASN A 235 10.09 -1.79 19.46
C ASN A 235 10.36 -2.27 20.89
N TYR A 236 10.16 -3.57 21.16
CA TYR A 236 10.49 -4.14 22.47
C TYR A 236 11.94 -3.82 22.89
N LYS A 237 12.92 -4.04 22.00
CA LYS A 237 14.33 -3.78 22.29
C LYS A 237 14.66 -2.27 22.35
N LEU A 238 14.07 -1.46 21.48
CA LEU A 238 14.24 -0.01 21.47
C LEU A 238 13.77 0.62 22.79
N TYR A 239 12.58 0.24 23.27
CA TYR A 239 12.05 0.71 24.55
C TYR A 239 12.91 0.29 25.75
N HIS A 240 13.36 -0.98 25.77
CA HIS A 240 14.25 -1.45 26.84
C HIS A 240 15.60 -0.73 26.83
N THR A 241 16.08 -0.27 25.67
CA THR A 241 17.32 0.50 25.55
C THR A 241 17.18 1.91 26.16
N LEU A 242 15.97 2.47 26.17
CA LEU A 242 15.64 3.74 26.83
C LEU A 242 15.14 3.57 28.27
N ASN A 243 15.17 2.35 28.81
CA ASN A 243 14.60 2.01 30.12
C ASN A 243 13.10 2.33 30.24
N LEU A 244 12.37 2.33 29.12
CA LEU A 244 10.91 2.51 29.08
C LEU A 244 10.19 1.16 29.15
N HIS A 245 9.01 1.15 29.78
CA HIS A 245 8.18 -0.05 29.84
C HIS A 245 7.53 -0.33 28.48
N TYR A 246 7.62 -1.58 28.02
CA TYR A 246 6.93 -2.06 26.82
C TYR A 246 5.95 -3.19 27.17
N PRO A 247 4.71 -3.18 26.65
CA PRO A 247 4.13 -2.15 25.77
C PRO A 247 3.84 -0.82 26.49
N PRO A 248 3.93 0.33 25.79
CA PRO A 248 3.55 1.60 26.37
C PRO A 248 2.05 1.58 26.71
N LYS A 249 1.72 1.99 27.94
CA LYS A 249 0.34 2.16 28.36
C LYS A 249 -0.09 3.56 27.94
N LEU A 250 -0.86 3.67 26.86
CA LEU A 250 -1.57 4.89 26.56
C LEU A 250 -2.53 5.15 27.73
N GLN A 251 -2.37 6.27 28.42
CA GLN A 251 -3.36 6.72 29.37
C GLN A 251 -4.62 7.02 28.56
N HIS A 252 -5.58 6.09 28.59
CA HIS A 252 -6.93 6.37 28.14
C HIS A 252 -7.55 7.21 29.25
N GLU A 253 -7.25 8.50 29.26
CA GLU A 253 -8.18 9.44 29.88
C GLU A 253 -9.42 9.37 29.00
N VAL A 254 -10.38 8.57 29.45
CA VAL A 254 -11.75 8.69 28.98
C VAL A 254 -12.16 10.06 29.48
N VAL A 255 -12.04 11.06 28.62
CA VAL A 255 -12.83 12.28 28.75
C VAL A 255 -14.27 11.79 28.59
N GLU A 256 -14.88 11.37 29.69
CA GLU A 256 -16.33 11.30 29.76
C GLU A 256 -16.79 12.73 29.51
N ASP A 257 -17.59 12.94 28.46
CA ASP A 257 -18.34 14.19 28.24
C ASP A 257 -19.25 14.44 29.46
N ASN A 258 -18.66 14.89 30.57
CA ASN A 258 -19.37 15.44 31.70
C ASN A 258 -19.58 16.91 31.38
N SER A 259 -20.77 17.20 30.85
CA SER A 259 -21.22 18.53 30.49
C SER A 259 -21.44 19.46 31.69
N ASN A 260 -20.64 19.41 32.76
CA ASN A 260 -20.64 20.33 33.91
C ASN A 260 -19.40 20.09 34.81
N ALA A 261 -18.23 20.53 34.38
CA ALA A 261 -17.12 20.95 35.23
C ALA A 261 -16.19 21.82 34.38
N ASP A 262 -15.71 22.93 34.95
CA ASP A 262 -14.74 23.84 34.32
C ASP A 262 -13.38 23.14 34.19
N ASP A 263 -13.29 22.17 33.27
CA ASP A 263 -12.04 21.59 32.84
C ASP A 263 -11.39 22.58 31.87
N GLU A 264 -10.27 23.19 32.29
CA GLU A 264 -9.37 23.95 31.43
C GLU A 264 -8.90 23.03 30.29
N ASP A 265 -9.62 23.08 29.19
CA ASP A 265 -9.23 22.48 27.92
C ASP A 265 -7.98 23.22 27.43
N ASP A 266 -6.80 22.65 27.72
CA ASP A 266 -5.45 23.14 27.39
C ASP A 266 -5.19 23.23 25.85
N THR A 267 -6.26 23.19 25.05
CA THR A 267 -6.27 23.26 23.59
C THR A 267 -7.28 24.26 23.02
N SER A 268 -7.86 25.14 23.85
CA SER A 268 -8.74 26.20 23.34
C SER A 268 -7.97 27.11 22.37
N GLU A 269 -8.54 27.40 21.18
CA GLU A 269 -7.92 28.28 20.16
C GLU A 269 -7.62 29.69 20.69
N ASP A 270 -8.13 30.03 21.88
CA ASP A 270 -8.06 31.33 22.53
C ASP A 270 -6.89 31.39 23.54
N ASP A 271 -6.11 30.31 23.71
CA ASP A 271 -4.97 30.28 24.60
C ASP A 271 -3.86 31.27 24.20
N LEU A 272 -3.44 32.08 25.17
CA LEU A 272 -2.41 33.09 25.00
C LEU A 272 -1.00 32.51 24.90
N THR A 273 -0.77 31.25 25.28
CA THR A 273 0.57 30.62 25.18
C THR A 273 0.94 30.24 23.74
N ILE A 274 -0.04 30.17 22.83
CA ILE A 274 0.15 29.82 21.42
C ILE A 274 0.95 30.94 20.72
N THR A 275 2.14 30.61 20.22
CA THR A 275 3.03 31.57 19.54
C THR A 275 2.94 31.51 18.01
N HIS A 276 2.78 30.32 17.44
CA HIS A 276 2.75 30.08 16.00
C HIS A 276 1.48 29.30 15.65
N GLN A 277 0.79 29.74 14.61
CA GLN A 277 -0.39 29.08 14.07
C GLN A 277 -0.12 28.68 12.61
N ILE A 278 -0.09 27.36 12.38
CA ILE A 278 0.12 26.81 11.04
C ILE A 278 -1.19 26.87 10.27
N ALA A 279 -1.18 27.57 9.13
CA ALA A 279 -2.35 27.71 8.28
C ALA A 279 -1.98 27.65 6.79
N ASP A 280 -2.85 27.04 6.00
CA ASP A 280 -2.70 26.88 4.54
C ASP A 280 -3.92 27.45 3.80
N ARG A 281 -4.67 28.34 4.47
CA ARG A 281 -5.86 28.99 3.90
C ARG A 281 -5.54 30.46 3.62
N PRO A 282 -5.96 31.00 2.46
CA PRO A 282 -5.66 32.38 2.09
C PRO A 282 -6.30 33.41 3.02
N LEU A 283 -7.45 33.07 3.63
CA LEU A 283 -8.18 33.95 4.54
C LEU A 283 -8.53 33.19 5.82
N LEU A 284 -8.12 33.75 6.96
CA LEU A 284 -8.48 33.28 8.29
C LEU A 284 -9.59 34.16 8.87
N LYS A 285 -10.60 33.55 9.48
CA LYS A 285 -11.77 34.26 10.03
C LYS A 285 -11.45 35.01 11.33
N LYS A 286 -10.58 34.46 12.17
CA LYS A 286 -10.12 35.03 13.44
C LYS A 286 -8.60 35.10 13.38
N ARG A 287 -8.03 36.28 13.64
CA ARG A 287 -6.57 36.49 13.73
C ARG A 287 -6.23 37.12 15.07
N TYR A 288 -5.18 36.62 15.69
CA TYR A 288 -4.63 37.14 16.92
C TYR A 288 -3.35 37.91 16.63
N ILE A 289 -3.19 39.07 17.26
CA ILE A 289 -2.04 39.96 17.03
C ILE A 289 -0.76 39.35 17.61
N ASN A 290 -0.86 38.57 18.68
CA ASN A 290 0.26 37.93 19.37
C ASN A 290 0.74 36.61 18.73
N ARG A 291 0.31 36.30 17.51
CA ARG A 291 0.61 35.01 16.85
C ARG A 291 1.18 35.20 15.46
N TYR A 292 2.16 34.36 15.12
CA TYR A 292 2.67 34.25 13.76
C TYR A 292 1.86 33.24 12.96
N TYR A 293 1.36 33.68 11.80
CA TYR A 293 0.61 32.85 10.87
C TYR A 293 1.53 32.38 9.75
N VAL A 294 1.95 31.12 9.82
CA VAL A 294 2.95 30.54 8.91
C VAL A 294 2.39 29.35 8.16
N GLN A 295 2.87 29.14 6.94
CA GLN A 295 2.50 27.99 6.12
C GLN A 295 3.20 26.71 6.61
N PRO A 296 2.63 25.51 6.39
CA PRO A 296 3.21 24.26 6.86
C PRO A 296 4.65 24.02 6.42
N GLN A 297 5.04 24.51 5.24
CA GLN A 297 6.38 24.33 4.66
C GLN A 297 7.50 24.74 5.63
N TRP A 298 7.29 25.82 6.41
CA TRP A 298 8.26 26.34 7.37
C TRP A 298 8.73 25.27 8.36
N VAL A 299 7.85 24.39 8.81
CA VAL A 299 8.19 23.32 9.76
C VAL A 299 9.15 22.31 9.13
N TYR A 300 8.90 21.93 7.88
CA TYR A 300 9.73 20.95 7.18
C TYR A 300 11.13 21.48 6.90
N ASP A 301 11.19 22.73 6.44
CA ASP A 301 12.47 23.39 6.17
C ASP A 301 13.26 23.60 7.46
N CYS A 302 12.64 24.07 8.55
CA CYS A 302 13.29 24.18 9.86
C CYS A 302 13.91 22.85 10.33
N ILE A 303 13.20 21.72 10.14
CA ILE A 303 13.71 20.40 10.51
C ILE A 303 14.92 20.03 9.64
N ASN A 304 14.84 20.24 8.33
CA ASN A 304 15.91 19.89 7.39
C ASN A 304 17.18 20.72 7.59
N PHE A 305 17.04 22.02 7.86
CA PHE A 305 18.17 22.90 8.16
C PHE A 305 18.64 22.81 9.61
N ARG A 306 17.91 22.10 10.48
CA ARG A 306 18.16 21.96 11.92
C ARG A 306 18.35 23.30 12.65
N ARG A 307 17.67 24.35 12.16
CA ARG A 307 17.67 25.69 12.73
C ARG A 307 16.30 26.32 12.53
N LEU A 308 15.94 27.23 13.42
CA LEU A 308 14.73 28.03 13.25
C LEU A 308 14.96 29.01 12.09
N LEU A 309 14.18 28.85 11.02
CA LEU A 309 14.22 29.76 9.88
C LEU A 309 13.37 31.01 10.15
N PRO A 310 13.69 32.15 9.50
CA PRO A 310 12.83 33.33 9.50
C PRO A 310 11.40 32.96 9.07
N VAL A 311 10.41 33.59 9.68
CA VAL A 311 8.98 33.29 9.43
C VAL A 311 8.40 34.12 8.27
N GLU A 312 9.08 35.21 7.91
CA GLU A 312 8.64 36.22 6.95
C GLU A 312 8.42 35.60 5.57
N ASP A 313 9.33 34.74 5.12
CA ASP A 313 9.27 34.06 3.82
C ASP A 313 8.16 32.99 3.75
N TYR A 314 7.49 32.71 4.87
CA TYR A 314 6.50 31.65 5.00
C TYR A 314 5.13 32.17 5.47
N PHE A 315 4.90 33.48 5.46
CA PHE A 315 3.62 34.05 5.81
C PHE A 315 2.51 33.68 4.82
N LEU A 316 1.26 33.80 5.27
CA LEU A 316 0.09 33.49 4.44
C LEU A 316 0.01 34.42 3.23
N GLY A 317 0.06 33.86 2.03
CA GLY A 317 -0.07 34.59 0.76
C GLY A 317 1.25 35.02 0.13
N GLU A 318 2.38 34.81 0.82
CA GLU A 318 3.72 34.98 0.23
C GLU A 318 4.09 33.80 -0.67
N GLU A 319 4.97 34.05 -1.65
CA GLU A 319 5.55 32.99 -2.48
C GLU A 319 6.57 32.19 -1.66
N LEU A 320 6.23 30.91 -1.45
CA LEU A 320 7.06 30.02 -0.65
C LEU A 320 8.41 29.74 -1.33
N PRO A 321 9.50 29.61 -0.54
CA PRO A 321 10.77 29.12 -1.05
C PRO A 321 10.64 27.74 -1.71
N PRO A 322 11.54 27.36 -2.63
CA PRO A 322 11.51 26.04 -3.25
C PRO A 322 11.66 24.91 -2.23
N HIS A 323 10.71 23.96 -2.23
CA HIS A 323 10.78 22.77 -1.38
C HIS A 323 11.71 21.71 -1.97
N LEU A 324 13.00 21.79 -1.63
CA LEU A 324 14.03 20.91 -2.16
C LEU A 324 14.14 19.59 -1.37
N SER A 325 14.34 18.48 -2.09
CA SER A 325 14.53 17.17 -1.46
C SER A 325 15.83 17.13 -0.67
N PRO A 326 15.79 16.84 0.64
CA PRO A 326 16.99 16.77 1.48
C PRO A 326 17.75 15.44 1.30
N PHE A 327 17.24 14.55 0.43
CA PHE A 327 17.78 13.21 0.16
C PHE A 327 18.73 13.15 -1.03
N VAL A 328 18.86 14.23 -1.80
CA VAL A 328 19.85 14.32 -2.88
C VAL A 328 21.21 14.63 -2.24
N GLU A 329 22.12 13.65 -2.27
CA GLU A 329 23.53 13.86 -1.95
C GLU A 329 24.20 14.44 -3.19
N GLU A 330 24.50 15.74 -3.14
CA GLU A 330 25.23 16.44 -4.20
C GLU A 330 26.68 15.92 -4.23
N LYS A 331 27.09 15.35 -5.36
CA LYS A 331 28.50 15.01 -5.61
C LYS A 331 29.25 16.27 -6.04
N GLU A 332 30.58 16.31 -5.86
CA GLU A 332 31.41 17.39 -6.39
C GLU A 332 31.19 17.54 -7.91
N GLY A 333 30.51 18.62 -8.32
CA GLY A 333 30.17 18.92 -9.71
C GLY A 333 28.68 18.98 -10.02
N ASP A 334 27.78 18.56 -9.11
CA ASP A 334 26.34 18.72 -9.31
C ASP A 334 25.93 20.20 -9.12
N TYR A 335 25.09 20.71 -10.01
CA TYR A 335 24.55 22.07 -9.93
C TYR A 335 23.70 22.22 -8.66
N VAL A 336 24.20 22.99 -7.69
CA VAL A 336 23.45 23.37 -6.49
C VAL A 336 22.59 24.58 -6.86
N PRO A 337 21.25 24.51 -6.81
CA PRO A 337 20.40 25.65 -7.11
C PRO A 337 20.77 26.85 -6.21
N PRO A 338 20.86 28.07 -6.77
CA PRO A 338 21.22 29.28 -6.01
C PRO A 338 20.37 29.48 -4.75
N ASP A 339 19.08 29.15 -4.80
CA ASP A 339 18.17 29.24 -3.65
C ASP A 339 18.59 28.33 -2.47
N LYS A 340 19.16 27.14 -2.76
CA LYS A 340 19.69 26.24 -1.72
C LYS A 340 20.93 26.84 -1.08
N LEU A 341 21.77 27.50 -1.87
CA LEU A 341 22.96 28.23 -1.43
C LEU A 341 22.59 29.43 -0.55
N ASP A 342 21.61 30.22 -0.93
CA ASP A 342 21.13 31.37 -0.15
C ASP A 342 20.52 30.92 1.18
N MET A 343 19.71 29.85 1.16
CA MET A 343 19.14 29.26 2.36
C MET A 343 20.18 28.58 3.27
N LEU A 344 21.27 27.99 2.75
CA LEU A 344 22.38 27.46 3.56
C LEU A 344 23.26 28.57 4.13
N GLN A 345 23.54 29.63 3.35
CA GLN A 345 24.42 30.73 3.74
C GLN A 345 23.75 31.75 4.67
N GLY A 346 22.42 31.73 4.80
CA GLY A 346 21.69 32.63 5.70
C GLY A 346 21.81 34.10 5.32
N ARG A 347 22.04 34.38 4.03
CA ARG A 347 22.07 35.74 3.49
C ARG A 347 20.63 36.20 3.28
N ARG A 348 20.27 37.33 3.90
CA ARG A 348 19.02 38.05 3.58
C ARG A 348 18.95 38.27 2.07
N ARG A 349 17.81 37.94 1.45
CA ARG A 349 17.42 38.55 0.18
C ARG A 349 17.28 40.06 0.45
N ALA A 350 18.34 40.80 0.19
CA ALA A 350 18.21 42.21 -0.13
C ALA A 350 17.53 42.25 -1.50
N ARG A 351 16.24 42.59 -1.50
CA ARG A 351 15.52 42.92 -2.72
C ARG A 351 16.05 44.27 -3.19
N ASP A 352 17.07 44.22 -4.04
CA ASP A 352 17.41 45.34 -4.90
C ASP A 352 16.75 45.06 -6.26
N GLU A 353 15.71 45.85 -6.54
CA GLU A 353 15.17 46.05 -7.89
C GLU A 353 16.15 46.93 -8.67
N GLU A 354 16.22 46.70 -9.99
CA GLU A 354 16.84 47.50 -11.07
C GLU A 354 18.23 47.07 -11.59
N SER A 355 18.23 46.34 -12.71
CA SER A 355 18.76 46.77 -14.03
C SER A 355 18.39 45.69 -15.06
N GLU A 356 17.41 45.95 -15.93
CA GLU A 356 17.59 46.31 -17.36
C GLU A 356 18.24 45.16 -18.16
N ASP A 357 17.42 44.34 -18.81
CA ASP A 357 17.12 44.45 -20.25
C ASP A 357 18.37 44.31 -21.14
N GLU A 358 18.68 43.07 -21.50
CA GLU A 358 19.26 42.77 -22.81
C GLU A 358 18.41 41.64 -23.42
N GLY A 359 17.69 41.98 -24.49
CA GLY A 359 16.93 41.03 -25.29
C GLY A 359 17.78 40.31 -26.33
N ILE A 360 17.09 39.38 -27.00
CA ILE A 360 17.46 38.61 -28.22
C ILE A 360 18.48 37.50 -27.88
N GLU A 361 18.24 36.19 -28.08
CA GLU A 361 17.65 35.48 -29.22
C GLU A 361 16.81 34.27 -28.78
N GLU A 362 15.59 34.19 -29.31
CA GLU A 362 14.73 33.01 -29.24
C GLU A 362 15.16 32.06 -30.37
N GLU A 363 16.12 31.17 -30.11
CA GLU A 363 16.35 30.00 -30.96
C GLU A 363 15.67 28.79 -30.32
N GLY A 364 14.56 28.39 -30.96
CA GLY A 364 13.97 27.08 -30.73
C GLY A 364 14.95 26.00 -31.17
N LEU A 365 15.36 25.16 -30.22
CA LEU A 365 15.98 23.89 -30.51
C LEU A 365 15.24 22.80 -29.74
N GLU A 366 14.67 21.93 -30.55
CA GLU A 366 14.10 20.63 -30.23
C GLU A 366 15.19 19.75 -29.60
N GLU A 367 14.89 19.09 -28.48
CA GLU A 367 15.58 17.88 -28.06
C GLU A 367 14.48 16.81 -27.91
N GLU A 368 14.22 16.03 -28.96
CA GLU A 368 14.89 14.75 -29.25
C GLU A 368 14.63 13.74 -28.13
N GLU A 369 13.45 13.10 -28.20
CA GLU A 369 13.26 11.77 -27.61
C GLU A 369 14.12 10.79 -28.41
N ASP A 370 15.36 10.55 -27.96
CA ASP A 370 16.17 9.46 -28.51
C ASP A 370 15.60 8.11 -28.06
N SER A 371 14.94 7.49 -29.03
CA SER A 371 14.51 6.10 -29.05
C SER A 371 15.70 5.18 -29.31
N GLY A 372 16.26 4.63 -28.24
CA GLY A 372 17.08 3.42 -28.31
C GLY A 372 16.22 2.16 -28.51
N GLU A 373 15.95 1.82 -29.76
CA GLU A 373 15.46 0.50 -30.15
C GLU A 373 16.55 -0.56 -29.91
N GLU A 374 16.28 -1.55 -29.07
CA GLU A 374 16.82 -2.90 -29.28
C GLU A 374 15.67 -3.91 -29.36
N SER A 375 15.61 -4.50 -30.55
CA SER A 375 14.70 -5.55 -31.00
C SER A 375 14.74 -6.79 -30.10
N GLY A 376 13.56 -7.28 -29.72
CA GLY A 376 13.38 -8.58 -29.08
C GLY A 376 11.98 -9.11 -29.30
N GLU A 377 11.81 -9.84 -30.40
CA GLU A 377 10.64 -10.61 -30.84
C GLU A 377 9.71 -11.08 -29.70
N GLU A 378 8.50 -10.51 -29.66
CA GLU A 378 7.36 -11.10 -28.96
C GLU A 378 6.82 -12.26 -29.79
N ASN A 379 7.00 -13.49 -29.30
CA ASN A 379 6.16 -14.61 -29.71
C ASN A 379 5.10 -14.83 -28.64
N ASP A 380 3.85 -14.75 -29.11
CA ASP A 380 2.61 -15.15 -28.47
C ASP A 380 2.62 -16.62 -27.99
N ASP A 381 1.67 -16.89 -27.08
CA ASP A 381 1.13 -18.17 -26.63
C ASP A 381 1.95 -18.97 -25.58
N ASP A 382 1.44 -18.99 -24.34
CA ASP A 382 0.89 -20.24 -23.77
C ASP A 382 0.01 -19.95 -22.52
N GLU A 383 -1.29 -20.21 -22.67
CA GLU A 383 -2.23 -20.42 -21.56
C GLU A 383 -1.85 -21.72 -20.83
N GLY A 384 -1.64 -21.68 -19.51
CA GLY A 384 -1.53 -22.93 -18.75
C GLY A 384 -0.98 -22.83 -17.33
N ASP A 385 -1.74 -22.26 -16.39
CA ASP A 385 -1.64 -22.65 -14.97
C ASP A 385 -2.89 -22.26 -14.15
N ASP A 386 -4.10 -22.55 -14.65
CA ASP A 386 -5.38 -22.30 -13.93
C ASP A 386 -6.04 -23.56 -13.33
N ASP A 387 -5.35 -24.69 -13.26
CA ASP A 387 -5.96 -25.94 -12.75
C ASP A 387 -5.81 -26.17 -11.22
N ASP A 388 -5.24 -25.23 -10.46
CA ASP A 388 -5.13 -25.35 -8.99
C ASP A 388 -5.87 -24.23 -8.22
N GLU A 389 -6.52 -23.26 -8.91
CA GLU A 389 -7.28 -22.17 -8.26
C GLU A 389 -8.76 -22.50 -8.01
N GLU A 390 -9.38 -23.36 -8.83
CA GLU A 390 -10.81 -23.69 -8.70
C GLU A 390 -11.15 -24.44 -7.41
N ASP A 391 -10.23 -25.26 -6.88
CA ASP A 391 -10.44 -26.02 -5.63
C ASP A 391 -10.33 -25.15 -4.35
N ASP A 392 -9.64 -24.00 -4.37
CA ASP A 392 -9.44 -23.13 -3.18
C ASP A 392 -10.48 -21.99 -3.10
N GLU A 393 -11.02 -21.51 -4.24
CA GLU A 393 -12.15 -20.56 -4.25
C GLU A 393 -13.44 -21.19 -3.69
N GLY A 394 -13.66 -22.47 -3.97
CA GLY A 394 -14.78 -23.24 -3.43
C GLY A 394 -14.79 -23.26 -1.90
N GLU A 395 -13.62 -23.38 -1.25
CA GLU A 395 -13.54 -23.42 0.22
C GLU A 395 -13.78 -22.06 0.89
N GLU A 396 -13.46 -20.95 0.21
CA GLU A 396 -13.59 -19.59 0.73
C GLU A 396 -15.03 -19.07 0.60
N LEU A 397 -15.69 -19.33 -0.54
CA LEU A 397 -17.12 -19.05 -0.76
C LEU A 397 -18.03 -19.85 0.19
N GLU A 398 -17.65 -21.08 0.54
CA GLU A 398 -18.44 -21.93 1.45
C GLU A 398 -18.32 -21.48 2.92
N LYS A 399 -17.13 -21.03 3.36
CA LYS A 399 -16.94 -20.41 4.69
C LYS A 399 -17.79 -19.15 4.84
N GLU A 400 -17.94 -18.36 3.76
CA GLU A 400 -18.81 -17.18 3.74
C GLU A 400 -20.30 -17.53 3.81
N HIS A 401 -20.74 -18.55 3.06
CA HIS A 401 -22.13 -19.04 3.11
C HIS A 401 -22.49 -19.57 4.51
N LEU A 402 -21.55 -20.24 5.17
CA LEU A 402 -21.70 -20.76 6.53
C LEU A 402 -21.79 -19.63 7.58
N SER A 403 -20.96 -18.58 7.45
CA SER A 403 -21.00 -17.37 8.28
C SER A 403 -22.33 -16.62 8.15
N ARG A 404 -22.85 -16.45 6.93
CA ARG A 404 -24.16 -15.81 6.68
C ARG A 404 -25.33 -16.61 7.24
N LYS A 405 -25.32 -17.95 7.13
CA LYS A 405 -26.34 -18.82 7.75
C LYS A 405 -26.37 -18.69 9.28
N VAL A 406 -25.21 -18.55 9.92
CA VAL A 406 -25.11 -18.36 11.38
C VAL A 406 -25.62 -16.99 11.82
N GLN A 407 -25.34 -15.92 11.07
CA GLN A 407 -25.85 -14.58 11.38
C GLN A 407 -27.37 -14.47 11.18
N ALA A 408 -27.93 -15.13 10.16
CA ALA A 408 -29.38 -15.22 9.93
C ALA A 408 -30.09 -16.01 11.04
N ALA A 409 -29.48 -17.10 11.53
CA ALA A 409 -30.00 -17.87 12.67
C ALA A 409 -29.96 -17.06 13.98
N LYS A 410 -28.94 -16.21 14.17
CA LYS A 410 -28.82 -15.33 15.34
C LYS A 410 -29.92 -14.25 15.37
N ARG A 411 -30.29 -13.70 14.20
CA ARG A 411 -31.41 -12.73 14.07
C ARG A 411 -32.79 -13.35 14.32
N LYS A 412 -32.99 -14.62 13.95
CA LYS A 412 -34.23 -15.37 14.25
C LYS A 412 -34.35 -15.72 15.74
N ALA A 413 -33.26 -16.12 16.38
CA ALA A 413 -33.26 -16.47 17.81
C ALA A 413 -33.43 -15.27 18.77
N THR A 414 -33.11 -14.04 18.32
CA THR A 414 -33.33 -12.81 19.08
C THR A 414 -34.75 -12.26 18.97
N ALA A 415 -35.53 -12.67 17.96
CA ALA A 415 -36.91 -12.24 17.78
C ALA A 415 -37.91 -13.04 18.64
N ASP A 416 -37.60 -14.31 18.96
CA ASP A 416 -38.49 -15.20 19.74
C ASP A 416 -38.35 -15.07 21.27
N ARG A 417 -37.52 -14.16 21.79
CA ARG A 417 -37.28 -14.01 23.25
C ARG A 417 -37.82 -12.74 23.90
N LYS A 418 -38.63 -11.92 23.21
CA LYS A 418 -39.30 -10.77 23.83
C LYS A 418 -40.76 -10.62 23.38
N ALA A 419 -41.64 -11.43 23.97
CA ALA A 419 -43.08 -11.21 24.13
C ALA A 419 -43.46 -11.92 25.45
N ALA A 420 -44.14 -11.37 26.45
CA ALA A 420 -45.18 -10.35 26.56
C ALA A 420 -45.23 -9.80 28.04
N PRO A 421 -46.34 -9.25 28.58
CA PRO A 421 -46.93 -7.92 28.34
C PRO A 421 -47.12 -7.09 29.64
N ASN A 422 -47.26 -5.76 29.55
CA ASN A 422 -48.30 -5.00 30.29
C ASN A 422 -48.41 -3.50 29.91
N LYS A 423 -49.66 -3.14 29.56
CA LYS A 423 -50.50 -1.95 29.85
C LYS A 423 -50.02 -0.50 29.57
N GLU A 424 -50.76 0.09 28.61
CA GLU A 424 -51.51 1.37 28.64
C GLU A 424 -50.83 2.62 29.22
N GLU A 425 -50.57 3.65 28.40
CA GLU A 425 -51.50 4.77 28.15
C GLU A 425 -50.93 5.74 27.07
N GLU A 426 -51.81 6.65 26.65
CA GLU A 426 -51.88 7.48 25.44
C GLU A 426 -50.75 8.50 25.21
N GLY A 427 -50.61 8.96 23.95
CA GLY A 427 -50.06 10.30 23.71
C GLY A 427 -49.44 10.56 22.33
N GLY A 428 -50.25 11.06 21.38
CA GLY A 428 -49.83 12.17 20.51
C GLY A 428 -48.83 11.91 19.39
N SER A 429 -49.36 11.63 18.20
CA SER A 429 -48.64 11.75 16.92
C SER A 429 -48.08 13.16 16.69
N LYS A 430 -46.77 13.30 16.52
CA LYS A 430 -46.15 14.46 15.83
C LYS A 430 -45.35 13.97 14.64
N LYS A 431 -45.93 14.13 13.44
CA LYS A 431 -45.23 13.99 12.16
C LYS A 431 -44.27 15.16 12.00
N ALA A 432 -42.96 14.90 11.94
CA ALA A 432 -41.99 15.87 11.49
C ALA A 432 -42.15 16.07 9.97
N LYS A 433 -42.38 17.33 9.57
CA LYS A 433 -42.51 17.77 8.18
C LYS A 433 -41.13 17.73 7.51
N MET A 434 -41.00 16.96 6.44
CA MET A 434 -39.85 17.03 5.52
C MET A 434 -40.06 18.24 4.59
N ALA A 435 -39.20 19.25 4.68
CA ALA A 435 -39.13 20.35 3.71
C ALA A 435 -38.04 20.03 2.69
N VAL A 436 -38.42 19.92 1.41
CA VAL A 436 -37.50 19.73 0.28
C VAL A 436 -37.30 21.08 -0.39
N GLN A 437 -36.05 21.55 -0.49
CA GLN A 437 -35.72 22.71 -1.33
C GLN A 437 -35.81 22.31 -2.81
N ALA A 438 -36.55 23.08 -3.59
CA ALA A 438 -36.67 22.87 -5.03
C ALA A 438 -35.33 23.20 -5.71
N GLY A 439 -34.73 22.20 -6.39
CA GLY A 439 -33.51 22.37 -7.17
C GLY A 439 -33.73 23.22 -8.42
N VAL A 440 -32.70 24.00 -8.77
CA VAL A 440 -32.65 24.83 -9.99
C VAL A 440 -32.63 23.92 -11.23
N VAL A 441 -33.55 24.17 -12.15
CA VAL A 441 -33.66 23.41 -13.42
C VAL A 441 -32.55 23.84 -14.36
N VAL A 442 -31.54 22.98 -14.54
CA VAL A 442 -30.55 23.09 -15.62
C VAL A 442 -31.25 22.66 -16.91
N LYS A 443 -31.46 23.60 -17.85
CA LYS A 443 -31.95 23.28 -19.19
C LYS A 443 -30.81 22.65 -19.99
N GLU A 444 -30.82 21.33 -20.13
CA GLU A 444 -29.92 20.63 -21.03
C GLU A 444 -30.38 20.80 -22.48
N ASP A 445 -29.46 21.16 -23.39
CA ASP A 445 -29.74 21.25 -24.82
C ASP A 445 -30.21 19.89 -25.35
N PRO A 446 -31.38 19.81 -26.03
CA PRO A 446 -31.96 18.54 -26.48
C PRO A 446 -31.05 17.77 -27.46
N ALA A 447 -30.19 18.49 -28.20
CA ALA A 447 -29.21 17.88 -29.09
C ALA A 447 -28.10 17.13 -28.32
N LYS A 448 -27.63 17.67 -27.19
CA LYS A 448 -26.59 17.03 -26.35
C LYS A 448 -27.16 15.83 -25.59
N ALA A 449 -28.40 15.92 -25.11
CA ALA A 449 -29.10 14.79 -24.47
C ALA A 449 -29.30 13.62 -25.45
N ALA A 450 -29.72 13.89 -26.69
CA ALA A 450 -29.88 12.87 -27.72
C ALA A 450 -28.54 12.23 -28.15
N GLN A 451 -27.46 13.02 -28.20
CA GLN A 451 -26.12 12.50 -28.50
C GLN A 451 -25.58 11.63 -27.36
N LYS A 452 -25.83 12.02 -26.11
CA LYS A 452 -25.47 11.25 -24.92
C LYS A 452 -26.23 9.92 -24.87
N GLN A 453 -27.54 9.93 -25.09
CA GLN A 453 -28.36 8.71 -25.20
C GLN A 453 -27.86 7.77 -26.30
N LYS A 454 -27.58 8.29 -27.51
CA LYS A 454 -27.01 7.48 -28.60
C LYS A 454 -25.62 6.89 -28.27
N SER A 455 -24.80 7.61 -27.49
CA SER A 455 -23.50 7.11 -27.07
C SER A 455 -23.61 6.02 -25.99
N GLU A 456 -24.57 6.16 -25.08
CA GLU A 456 -24.87 5.20 -24.02
C GLU A 456 -25.49 3.92 -24.60
N GLU A 457 -26.41 4.03 -25.57
CA GLU A 457 -26.96 2.88 -26.30
C GLU A 457 -25.89 2.10 -27.06
N LYS A 458 -24.98 2.79 -27.76
CA LYS A 458 -23.84 2.13 -28.42
C LYS A 458 -22.94 1.43 -27.41
N ARG A 459 -22.70 2.03 -26.25
CA ARG A 459 -21.88 1.44 -25.18
C ARG A 459 -22.55 0.19 -24.57
N LEU A 460 -23.86 0.25 -24.35
CA LEU A 460 -24.66 -0.89 -23.88
C LEU A 460 -24.67 -2.02 -24.90
N ALA A 461 -24.83 -1.71 -26.20
CA ALA A 461 -24.78 -2.72 -27.26
C ALA A 461 -23.42 -3.43 -27.33
N VAL A 462 -22.31 -2.71 -27.16
CA VAL A 462 -20.97 -3.30 -27.10
C VAL A 462 -20.80 -4.18 -25.85
N MET A 463 -21.40 -3.82 -24.72
CA MET A 463 -21.37 -4.65 -23.50
C MET A 463 -22.23 -5.92 -23.60
N MET A 464 -23.22 -5.95 -24.50
CA MET A 464 -24.08 -7.12 -24.73
C MET A 464 -23.51 -8.13 -25.74
N ILE A 465 -22.35 -7.85 -26.36
CA ILE A 465 -21.68 -8.81 -27.24
C ILE A 465 -21.05 -9.92 -26.39
N PRO A 466 -21.37 -11.21 -26.65
CA PRO A 466 -20.76 -12.33 -25.93
C PRO A 466 -19.22 -12.29 -26.01
N LYS A 467 -18.54 -12.57 -24.89
CA LYS A 467 -17.08 -12.41 -24.74
C LYS A 467 -16.26 -13.07 -25.88
N LYS A 468 -16.73 -14.20 -26.43
CA LYS A 468 -16.09 -14.92 -27.55
C LYS A 468 -15.99 -14.10 -28.84
N HIS A 469 -16.92 -13.16 -29.09
CA HIS A 469 -16.97 -12.37 -30.33
C HIS A 469 -16.50 -10.92 -30.17
N LYS A 470 -16.12 -10.52 -28.95
CA LYS A 470 -15.70 -9.15 -28.63
C LYS A 470 -14.40 -8.76 -29.35
N LYS A 471 -13.41 -9.66 -29.39
CA LYS A 471 -12.13 -9.46 -30.11
C LYS A 471 -12.34 -9.25 -31.63
N LEU A 472 -13.27 -9.98 -32.24
CA LEU A 472 -13.59 -9.83 -33.67
C LEU A 472 -14.27 -8.48 -33.94
N TYR A 473 -15.21 -8.08 -33.08
CA TYR A 473 -15.87 -6.77 -33.17
C TYR A 473 -14.87 -5.61 -33.05
N GLU A 474 -13.96 -5.67 -32.08
CA GLU A 474 -12.89 -4.66 -31.89
C GLU A 474 -11.98 -4.57 -33.12
N LYS A 475 -11.61 -5.71 -33.73
CA LYS A 475 -10.81 -5.77 -34.97
C LYS A 475 -11.53 -5.15 -36.17
N ILE A 476 -12.85 -5.36 -36.29
CA ILE A 476 -13.68 -4.76 -37.34
C ILE A 476 -13.78 -3.24 -37.15
N VAL A 477 -14.04 -2.77 -35.92
CA VAL A 477 -14.16 -1.33 -35.60
C VAL A 477 -12.81 -0.61 -35.81
N PHE A 478 -11.70 -1.24 -35.42
CA PHE A 478 -10.36 -0.71 -35.67
C PHE A 478 -10.06 -0.59 -37.16
N GLY A 479 -10.41 -1.62 -37.95
CA GLY A 479 -10.26 -1.61 -39.40
C GLY A 479 -11.12 -0.55 -40.10
N GLN A 480 -12.32 -0.27 -39.59
CA GLN A 480 -13.18 0.83 -40.09
C GLN A 480 -12.62 2.21 -39.73
N LYS A 481 -12.12 2.40 -38.50
CA LYS A 481 -11.47 3.65 -38.08
C LYS A 481 -10.21 3.94 -38.89
N ARG A 482 -9.41 2.93 -39.20
CA ARG A 482 -8.21 3.08 -40.03
C ARG A 482 -8.56 3.52 -41.46
N ARG A 483 -9.53 2.85 -42.09
CA ARG A 483 -10.04 3.24 -43.42
C ARG A 483 -10.64 4.65 -43.44
N ALA A 484 -11.35 5.06 -42.39
CA ALA A 484 -11.90 6.41 -42.29
C ALA A 484 -10.80 7.48 -42.14
N ARG A 485 -9.66 7.15 -41.53
CA ARG A 485 -8.48 8.03 -41.43
C ARG A 485 -7.73 8.15 -42.75
N GLU A 486 -7.56 7.04 -43.47
CA GLU A 486 -6.87 6.99 -44.77
C GLU A 486 -7.62 7.78 -45.86
N VAL A 487 -8.97 7.79 -45.83
CA VAL A 487 -9.79 8.57 -46.77
C VAL A 487 -9.77 10.08 -46.45
N GLY A 488 -9.36 10.47 -45.24
CA GLY A 488 -9.32 11.87 -44.79
C GLY A 488 -7.96 12.57 -44.88
N ALA A 489 -6.90 11.91 -45.33
CA ALA A 489 -5.57 12.50 -45.43
C ALA A 489 -5.36 13.18 -46.81
N PRO A 490 -4.97 14.46 -46.87
CA PRO A 490 -4.64 15.12 -48.15
C PRO A 490 -3.32 14.56 -48.71
N LEU A 491 -3.28 14.35 -50.03
CA LEU A 491 -2.11 13.81 -50.73
C LEU A 491 -0.88 14.74 -50.59
N PRO A 492 0.32 14.20 -50.30
CA PRO A 492 1.52 15.02 -50.16
C PRO A 492 2.04 15.53 -51.53
N PHE A 493 2.44 16.80 -51.56
CA PHE A 493 3.03 17.48 -52.71
C PHE A 493 4.40 16.87 -53.10
N PRO A 494 4.80 16.94 -54.39
CA PRO A 494 6.02 16.30 -54.87
C PRO A 494 7.28 17.04 -54.38
N PRO A 495 8.41 16.34 -54.19
CA PRO A 495 9.62 16.93 -53.63
C PRO A 495 10.29 17.89 -54.61
N HIS A 496 10.63 19.09 -54.13
CA HIS A 496 11.43 20.06 -54.86
C HIS A 496 12.87 19.56 -54.99
N THR A 497 13.34 19.50 -56.24
CA THR A 497 14.75 19.31 -56.60
C THR A 497 15.55 20.56 -56.23
N HIS A 498 16.61 20.38 -55.45
CA HIS A 498 17.64 21.40 -55.19
C HIS A 498 18.30 21.89 -56.49
N ILE A 499 18.28 23.20 -56.72
CA ILE A 499 19.41 24.00 -57.23
C ILE A 499 19.38 25.34 -56.48
#